data_AF-A0A0V7Z5V2-F1
#
_entry.id   AF-A0A0V7Z5V2-F1
#
_cell.length_a   1.000
_cell.length_b   1.000
_cell.length_c   1.000
_cell.angle_alpha   90.00
_cell.angle_beta   90.00
_cell.angle_gamma   90.00
#
_symmetry.space_group_name_H-M   'P 1'
#
loop_
_entity.id
_entity.type
_entity.pdbx_description
1 polymer ?
#
loop_
_entity_poly.entity_id
_entity_poly.type
_entity_poly.pdbx_seq_one_letter_code
_entity_poly.pdbx_strand_id
1 'polypeptide(L)'
;MIAAGTDGRLRNPPFPLRSELGDALAEHGYRIGPEFADGWMFARSASTPGEIAVAAASLVGPFFLSVEHAGVGHELGAPLASPPARGHSVAFALTSRDTLAEAVKAAYRLSTSLPTLPLEFFERETAELRTTESDEIVRRRIGQDIFRAALLAYWNTRCPLTGIMEPELLRASHIVPWARCTSDAERLNVHNGLLLSALWDSAFDSGLVTFGDDGVPIVSPRLGAEAAAALNIARTPRLRLRVESQERMRWHRLNIYLS
;
A
#
# COMPACT_ATOMS: atom_id res chain seq x y z
N MET A 1 1.73 18.54 15.64
CA MET A 1 1.79 17.36 16.52
C MET A 1 3.28 17.14 16.82
N ILE A 2 3.70 17.13 18.08
CA ILE A 2 5.11 16.96 18.45
C ILE A 2 5.48 15.50 18.15
N ALA A 3 6.45 15.26 17.27
CA ALA A 3 6.96 13.92 17.01
C ALA A 3 7.53 13.34 18.31
N ALA A 4 7.23 12.08 18.62
CA ALA A 4 7.83 11.43 19.78
C ALA A 4 9.35 11.28 19.56
N GLY A 5 10.14 11.57 20.59
CA GLY A 5 11.60 11.49 20.51
C GLY A 5 12.10 10.05 20.52
N THR A 6 12.82 9.62 19.50
CA THR A 6 13.50 8.31 19.47
C THR A 6 14.79 8.31 20.28
N ASP A 7 15.27 9.48 20.74
CA ASP A 7 16.51 9.61 21.53
C ASP A 7 16.43 8.89 22.88
N GLY A 8 15.21 8.70 23.40
CA GLY A 8 14.94 7.91 24.62
C GLY A 8 14.97 6.40 24.42
N ARG A 9 15.31 5.90 23.22
CA ARG A 9 15.45 4.45 22.96
C ARG A 9 16.55 3.82 23.83
N LEU A 10 16.35 2.55 24.20
CA LEU A 10 17.36 1.76 24.89
C LEU A 10 18.53 1.48 23.95
N ARG A 11 19.71 2.04 24.26
CA ARG A 11 20.94 1.80 23.51
C ARG A 11 21.46 0.37 23.63
N ASN A 12 21.15 -0.30 24.74
CA ASN A 12 21.50 -1.69 25.01
C ASN A 12 20.33 -2.41 25.72
N PRO A 13 19.26 -2.77 24.98
CA PRO A 13 18.11 -3.45 25.56
C PRO A 13 18.50 -4.85 26.07
N PRO A 14 17.85 -5.36 27.11
CA PRO A 14 18.12 -6.70 27.63
C PRO A 14 17.79 -7.77 26.57
N PHE A 15 18.41 -8.93 26.68
CA PHE A 15 18.28 -10.02 25.69
C PHE A 15 16.82 -10.39 25.36
N PRO A 16 15.89 -10.53 26.32
CA PRO A 16 14.50 -10.87 25.99
C PRO A 16 13.84 -9.86 25.05
N LEU A 17 14.04 -8.57 25.29
CA LEU A 17 13.52 -7.51 24.43
C LEU A 17 14.19 -7.51 23.05
N ARG A 18 15.50 -7.82 22.97
CA ARG A 18 16.18 -7.98 21.67
C ARG A 18 15.61 -9.14 20.87
N SER A 19 15.40 -10.29 21.51
CA SER A 19 14.78 -11.45 20.84
C SER A 19 13.41 -11.08 20.30
N GLU A 20 12.58 -10.44 21.13
CA GLU A 20 11.24 -10.03 20.75
C GLU A 20 11.20 -9.05 19.57
N LEU A 21 12.11 -8.06 19.54
CA LEU A 21 12.25 -7.16 18.39
C LEU A 21 12.66 -7.92 17.11
N GLY A 22 13.52 -8.93 17.25
CA GLY A 22 13.92 -9.80 16.15
C GLY A 22 12.76 -10.65 15.63
N ASP A 23 11.94 -11.19 16.53
CA ASP A 23 10.76 -11.98 16.18
C ASP A 23 9.74 -11.12 15.42
N ALA A 24 9.47 -9.89 15.89
CA ALA A 24 8.58 -8.94 15.23
C ALA A 24 9.02 -8.60 13.79
N LEU A 25 10.33 -8.58 13.52
CA LEU A 25 10.89 -8.42 12.17
C LEU A 25 10.73 -9.70 11.32
N ALA A 26 11.14 -10.84 11.89
CA ALA A 26 11.23 -12.11 11.18
C ALA A 26 9.87 -12.71 10.80
N GLU A 27 8.86 -12.54 11.65
CA GLU A 27 7.47 -12.96 11.42
C GLU A 27 6.85 -12.27 10.20
N HIS A 28 7.37 -11.10 9.83
CA HIS A 28 6.83 -10.26 8.77
C HIS A 28 7.80 -10.06 7.59
N GLY A 29 8.76 -10.98 7.44
CA GLY A 29 9.59 -11.10 6.23
C GLY A 29 10.96 -10.41 6.29
N TYR A 30 11.27 -9.67 7.35
CA TYR A 30 12.58 -9.03 7.53
C TYR A 30 13.52 -9.96 8.31
N ARG A 31 14.09 -10.94 7.61
CA ARG A 31 14.91 -12.03 8.20
C ARG A 31 16.41 -11.89 7.96
N ILE A 32 16.84 -10.93 7.14
CA ILE A 32 18.26 -10.78 6.80
C ILE A 32 18.90 -9.79 7.76
N GLY A 33 19.91 -10.31 8.46
CA GLY A 33 20.83 -9.54 9.30
C GLY A 33 20.13 -8.64 10.30
N PRO A 34 19.55 -9.15 11.41
CA PRO A 34 19.29 -8.27 12.54
C PRO A 34 20.64 -7.74 13.07
N GLU A 35 21.10 -6.63 12.49
CA GLU A 35 22.28 -5.91 12.92
C GLU A 35 21.85 -4.92 13.99
N PHE A 36 22.53 -4.93 15.14
CA PHE A 36 22.19 -4.06 16.24
C PHE A 36 23.21 -2.94 16.37
N ALA A 37 22.76 -1.70 16.20
CA ALA A 37 23.60 -0.51 16.33
C ALA A 37 22.83 0.65 16.94
N ASP A 38 23.43 1.31 17.94
CA ASP A 38 22.91 2.55 18.53
C ASP A 38 21.45 2.46 19.04
N GLY A 39 21.05 1.31 19.57
CA GLY A 39 19.67 1.09 20.06
C GLY A 39 18.68 0.62 19.00
N TRP A 40 19.09 0.52 17.74
CA TRP A 40 18.28 0.05 16.63
C TRP A 40 18.65 -1.38 16.23
N MET A 41 17.65 -2.18 15.93
CA MET A 41 17.80 -3.47 15.25
C MET A 41 17.38 -3.31 13.80
N PHE A 42 18.36 -3.28 12.90
CA PHE A 42 18.17 -3.15 11.45
C PHE A 42 17.91 -4.52 10.85
N ALA A 43 17.02 -4.62 9.87
CA ALA A 43 16.79 -5.85 9.13
C ALA A 43 16.29 -5.58 7.71
N ARG A 44 16.62 -6.52 6.82
CA ARG A 44 16.24 -6.50 5.40
C ARG A 44 15.42 -7.72 5.02
N SER A 45 14.76 -7.63 3.86
CA SER A 45 14.06 -8.75 3.23
C SER A 45 14.74 -9.15 1.91
N ALA A 46 14.68 -10.44 1.56
CA ALA A 46 15.09 -10.93 0.24
C ALA A 46 14.08 -10.59 -0.86
N SER A 47 12.83 -10.33 -0.48
CA SER A 47 11.67 -10.21 -1.38
C SER A 47 11.13 -8.79 -1.50
N THR A 48 11.69 -7.83 -0.76
CA THR A 48 11.27 -6.43 -0.80
C THR A 48 12.48 -5.51 -0.76
N PRO A 49 12.44 -4.36 -1.45
CA PRO A 49 13.47 -3.35 -1.32
C PRO A 49 13.43 -2.67 0.05
N GLY A 50 14.57 -2.10 0.44
CA GLY A 50 14.74 -1.24 1.60
C GLY A 50 14.97 -1.97 2.93
N GLU A 51 15.73 -1.32 3.79
CA GLU A 51 15.95 -1.70 5.19
C GLU A 51 14.89 -1.06 6.11
N ILE A 52 14.54 -1.78 7.16
CA ILE A 52 13.78 -1.22 8.29
C ILE A 52 14.58 -1.41 9.57
N ALA A 53 14.29 -0.61 10.57
CA ALA A 53 14.90 -0.74 11.89
C ALA A 53 13.86 -0.58 12.98
N VAL A 54 13.95 -1.40 14.03
CA VAL A 54 13.07 -1.33 15.19
C VAL A 54 13.86 -1.00 16.46
N ALA A 55 13.22 -0.27 17.36
CA ALA A 55 13.79 0.07 18.66
C ALA A 55 12.68 0.16 19.71
N ALA A 56 13.06 0.28 20.99
CA ALA A 56 12.12 0.48 22.07
C ALA A 56 12.70 1.44 23.12
N ALA A 57 11.85 2.25 23.74
CA ALA A 57 12.20 3.11 24.86
C ALA A 57 12.20 2.38 26.21
N SER A 58 11.44 1.29 26.33
CA SER A 58 11.40 0.43 27.53
C SER A 58 10.98 -0.99 27.17
N LEU A 59 10.90 -1.88 28.17
CA LEU A 59 10.37 -3.23 28.01
C LEU A 59 8.90 -3.29 27.57
N VAL A 60 8.14 -2.20 27.74
CA VAL A 60 6.72 -2.12 27.40
C VAL A 60 6.41 -1.05 26.36
N GLY A 61 7.45 -0.40 25.82
CA GLY A 61 7.33 0.67 24.82
C GLY A 61 7.55 2.08 25.39
N PRO A 62 7.27 3.13 24.60
CA PRO A 62 6.90 3.05 23.19
C PRO A 62 7.96 2.34 22.35
N PHE A 63 7.51 1.69 21.30
CA PHE A 63 8.34 1.07 20.27
C PHE A 63 8.51 2.05 19.11
N PHE A 64 9.54 1.84 18.32
CA PHE A 64 9.83 2.65 17.16
C PHE A 64 10.07 1.78 15.95
N LEU A 65 9.56 2.21 14.80
CA LEU A 65 9.86 1.66 13.49
C LEU A 65 10.48 2.78 12.65
N SER A 66 11.62 2.53 12.04
CA SER A 66 12.29 3.41 11.10
C SER A 66 12.35 2.72 9.74
N VAL A 67 12.07 3.43 8.66
CA VAL A 67 12.04 2.86 7.30
C VAL A 67 12.96 3.62 6.36
N GLU A 68 13.74 2.90 5.57
CA GLU A 68 14.58 3.49 4.53
C GLU A 68 13.73 3.98 3.35
N HIS A 69 12.85 3.11 2.84
CA HIS A 69 12.05 3.36 1.65
C HIS A 69 11.07 4.53 1.83
N ALA A 70 11.33 5.67 1.18
CA ALA A 70 10.55 6.90 1.33
C ALA A 70 9.04 6.73 1.02
N GLY A 71 8.68 5.96 -0.01
CA GLY A 71 7.28 5.66 -0.33
C GLY A 71 6.53 4.93 0.79
N VAL A 72 7.18 3.97 1.47
CA VAL A 72 6.60 3.31 2.67
C VAL A 72 6.42 4.33 3.78
N GLY A 73 7.40 5.21 3.98
CA GLY A 73 7.32 6.30 4.93
C GLY A 73 6.12 7.23 4.70
N HIS A 74 5.82 7.56 3.44
CA HIS A 74 4.67 8.37 3.08
C HIS A 74 3.32 7.64 3.31
N GLU A 75 3.32 6.33 3.10
CA GLU A 75 2.11 5.52 3.09
C GLU A 75 1.70 4.97 4.47
N LEU A 76 2.66 4.60 5.32
CA LEU A 76 2.40 3.85 6.56
C LEU A 76 1.36 4.53 7.47
N GLY A 77 1.35 5.86 7.53
CA GLY A 77 0.32 6.64 8.20
C GLY A 77 0.29 6.50 9.73
N ALA A 78 1.38 6.02 10.34
CA ALA A 78 1.54 5.93 11.79
C ALA A 78 2.04 7.27 12.39
N PRO A 79 1.91 7.49 13.72
CA PRO A 79 2.45 8.69 14.37
C PRO A 79 3.96 8.82 14.17
N LEU A 80 4.42 9.99 13.72
CA LEU A 80 5.82 10.24 13.43
C LEU A 80 6.69 10.30 14.69
N ALA A 81 7.93 9.83 14.56
CA ALA A 81 8.98 9.91 15.56
C ALA A 81 10.28 10.45 14.94
N SER A 82 11.14 11.05 15.78
CA SER A 82 12.38 11.68 15.32
C SER A 82 13.49 11.58 16.38
N PRO A 83 14.78 11.46 15.99
CA PRO A 83 15.26 11.24 14.62
C PRO A 83 15.01 9.80 14.12
N PRO A 84 14.96 9.57 12.80
CA PRO A 84 14.98 8.22 12.26
C PRO A 84 16.32 7.53 12.51
N ALA A 85 16.37 6.22 12.29
CA ALA A 85 17.62 5.49 12.24
C ALA A 85 18.53 6.08 11.15
N ARG A 86 19.85 5.94 11.31
CA ARG A 86 20.82 6.51 10.36
C ARG A 86 20.55 5.98 8.95
N GLY A 87 20.44 6.88 7.96
CA GLY A 87 20.18 6.52 6.56
C GLY A 87 18.70 6.28 6.23
N HIS A 88 17.82 6.27 7.22
CA HIS A 88 16.39 6.08 7.00
C HIS A 88 15.68 7.40 6.73
N SER A 89 14.59 7.33 5.97
CA SER A 89 13.82 8.52 5.57
C SER A 89 12.90 9.03 6.67
N VAL A 90 12.29 8.13 7.45
CA VAL A 90 11.34 8.49 8.50
C VAL A 90 11.23 7.41 9.58
N ALA A 91 10.84 7.83 10.79
CA ALA A 91 10.49 6.94 11.88
C ALA A 91 9.10 7.21 12.44
N PHE A 92 8.58 6.21 13.14
CA PHE A 92 7.25 6.17 13.71
C PHE A 92 7.31 5.74 15.18
N ALA A 93 6.37 6.22 15.98
CA ALA A 93 6.18 5.82 17.37
C ALA A 93 4.92 4.95 17.51
N LEU A 94 5.11 3.80 18.15
CA LEU A 94 4.13 2.73 18.29
C LEU A 94 3.94 2.50 19.79
N THR A 95 2.69 2.46 20.25
CA THR A 95 2.38 2.44 21.67
C THR A 95 2.45 1.05 22.29
N SER A 96 2.37 0.00 21.47
CA SER A 96 2.38 -1.40 21.90
C SER A 96 3.09 -2.32 20.90
N ARG A 97 3.34 -3.56 21.33
CA ARG A 97 3.87 -4.65 20.51
C ARG A 97 2.98 -4.93 19.29
N ASP A 98 1.67 -4.96 19.49
CA ASP A 98 0.71 -5.19 18.40
C ASP A 98 0.79 -4.08 17.35
N THR A 99 0.89 -2.81 17.79
CA THR A 99 1.05 -1.70 16.85
C THR A 99 2.41 -1.72 16.13
N LEU A 100 3.46 -2.27 16.75
CA LEU A 100 4.74 -2.50 16.10
C LEU A 100 4.63 -3.60 15.04
N ALA A 101 4.06 -4.75 15.39
CA ALA A 101 3.88 -5.88 14.47
C ALA A 101 3.05 -5.47 13.24
N GLU A 102 1.91 -4.78 13.45
CA GLU A 102 1.09 -4.28 12.36
C GLU A 102 1.81 -3.24 11.50
N ALA A 103 2.66 -2.39 12.09
CA ALA A 103 3.47 -1.42 11.35
C ALA A 103 4.56 -2.11 10.52
N VAL A 104 5.24 -3.13 11.04
CA VAL A 104 6.25 -3.90 10.30
C VAL A 104 5.60 -4.68 9.15
N LYS A 105 4.48 -5.34 9.41
CA LYS A 105 3.67 -6.03 8.39
C LYS A 105 3.20 -5.07 7.31
N ALA A 106 2.72 -3.89 7.68
CA ALA A 106 2.33 -2.86 6.73
C ALA A 106 3.52 -2.33 5.92
N ALA A 107 4.68 -2.14 6.54
CA ALA A 107 5.91 -1.73 5.84
C ALA A 107 6.32 -2.76 4.79
N TYR A 108 6.35 -4.06 5.13
CA TYR A 108 6.63 -5.14 4.19
C TYR A 108 5.66 -5.12 3.00
N ARG A 109 4.36 -5.07 3.30
CA ARG A 109 3.29 -5.04 2.29
C ARG A 109 3.41 -3.84 1.36
N LEU A 110 3.67 -2.66 1.90
CA LEU A 110 3.87 -1.44 1.12
C LEU A 110 5.13 -1.55 0.25
N SER A 111 6.27 -1.98 0.80
CA SER A 111 7.51 -2.21 0.05
C SER A 111 7.31 -3.16 -1.14
N THR A 112 6.44 -4.16 -1.02
CA THR A 112 6.13 -5.08 -2.14
C THR A 112 5.17 -4.53 -3.18
N SER A 113 4.36 -3.54 -2.82
CA SER A 113 3.24 -3.07 -3.65
C SER A 113 3.51 -1.74 -4.35
N LEU A 114 4.39 -0.91 -3.80
CA LEU A 114 4.62 0.43 -4.33
C LEU A 114 5.27 0.37 -5.72
N PRO A 115 4.99 1.35 -6.60
CA PRO A 115 5.10 1.19 -8.06
C PRO A 115 6.45 0.71 -8.62
N THR A 116 7.55 0.96 -7.90
CA THR A 116 8.89 0.56 -8.32
C THR A 116 9.00 -0.96 -8.51
N LEU A 117 8.59 -1.77 -7.53
CA LEU A 117 8.81 -3.22 -7.57
C LEU A 117 7.89 -3.95 -8.58
N PRO A 118 6.58 -3.64 -8.69
CA PRO A 118 5.72 -4.22 -9.73
C PRO A 118 6.23 -3.94 -11.14
N LEU A 119 6.77 -2.75 -11.41
CA LEU A 119 7.35 -2.40 -12.70
C LEU A 119 8.59 -3.24 -13.00
N GLU A 120 9.53 -3.35 -12.06
CA GLU A 120 10.73 -4.18 -12.21
C GLU A 120 10.39 -5.66 -12.48
N PHE A 121 9.41 -6.21 -11.77
CA PHE A 121 8.94 -7.57 -12.01
C PHE A 121 8.36 -7.75 -13.40
N PHE A 122 7.53 -6.80 -13.84
CA PHE A 122 6.95 -6.83 -15.17
C PHE A 122 8.01 -6.72 -16.27
N GLU A 123 8.98 -5.81 -16.13
CA GLU A 123 10.09 -5.66 -17.08
C GLU A 123 10.91 -6.95 -17.18
N ARG A 124 11.19 -7.60 -16.05
CA ARG A 124 11.89 -8.89 -16.02
C ARG A 124 11.08 -10.02 -16.66
N GLU A 125 9.80 -10.15 -16.34
CA GLU A 125 8.95 -11.24 -16.87
C GLU A 125 8.63 -11.08 -18.36
N THR A 126 8.73 -9.86 -18.87
CA THR A 126 8.42 -9.56 -20.28
C THR A 126 9.66 -9.32 -21.13
N ALA A 127 10.86 -9.44 -20.58
CA ALA A 127 12.13 -9.13 -21.26
C ALA A 127 12.36 -9.96 -22.53
N GLU A 128 11.87 -11.20 -22.57
CA GLU A 128 12.03 -12.11 -23.71
C GLU A 128 10.87 -12.06 -24.71
N LEU A 129 9.80 -11.32 -24.40
CA LEU A 129 8.67 -11.17 -25.32
C LEU A 129 9.07 -10.33 -26.53
N ARG A 130 8.62 -10.75 -27.71
CA ARG A 130 8.80 -10.00 -28.95
C ARG A 130 7.65 -9.02 -29.14
N THR A 131 7.59 -8.38 -30.31
CA THR A 131 6.56 -7.39 -30.68
C THR A 131 5.52 -8.00 -31.63
N THR A 132 5.03 -9.20 -31.34
CA THR A 132 3.92 -9.81 -32.09
C THR A 132 2.59 -9.58 -31.38
N GLU A 133 1.47 -9.68 -32.11
CA GLU A 133 0.13 -9.54 -31.52
C GLU A 133 -0.12 -10.57 -30.39
N SER A 134 0.40 -11.80 -30.55
CA SER A 134 0.32 -12.83 -29.50
C SER A 134 1.09 -12.42 -28.24
N ASP A 135 2.25 -11.79 -28.40
CA ASP A 135 3.07 -11.32 -27.28
C ASP A 135 2.42 -10.15 -26.55
N GLU A 136 1.70 -9.27 -27.25
CA GLU A 136 0.96 -8.16 -26.62
C GLU A 136 -0.17 -8.67 -25.71
N ILE A 137 -0.88 -9.73 -26.11
CA ILE A 137 -1.90 -10.37 -25.27
C ILE A 137 -1.26 -10.96 -24.01
N VAL A 138 -0.13 -11.66 -24.15
CA VAL A 138 0.61 -12.23 -23.03
C VAL A 138 1.13 -11.14 -22.10
N ARG A 139 1.78 -10.09 -22.65
CA ARG A 139 2.27 -8.93 -21.91
C ARG A 139 1.15 -8.27 -21.12
N ARG A 140 -0.01 -8.04 -21.73
CA ARG A 140 -1.17 -7.45 -21.04
C ARG A 140 -1.64 -8.33 -19.87
N ARG A 141 -1.70 -9.65 -20.06
CA ARG A 141 -2.10 -10.59 -18.99
C ARG A 141 -1.12 -10.54 -17.82
N ILE A 142 0.18 -10.66 -18.09
CA ILE A 142 1.23 -10.58 -17.06
C ILE A 142 1.10 -9.28 -16.26
N GLY A 143 0.98 -8.15 -16.96
CA GLY A 143 0.88 -6.85 -16.30
C GLY A 143 -0.40 -6.68 -15.48
N GLN A 144 -1.53 -7.22 -15.93
CA GLN A 144 -2.78 -7.23 -15.15
C GLN A 144 -2.68 -8.11 -13.90
N ASP A 145 -2.03 -9.27 -14.00
CA ASP A 145 -1.81 -10.18 -12.89
C ASP A 145 -0.90 -9.54 -11.82
N ILE A 146 0.20 -8.90 -12.26
CA ILE A 146 1.12 -8.16 -11.37
C ILE A 146 0.41 -6.98 -10.71
N PHE A 147 -0.33 -6.17 -11.48
CA PHE A 147 -1.08 -5.04 -10.94
C PHE A 147 -2.12 -5.49 -9.90
N ARG A 148 -2.82 -6.59 -10.17
CA ARG A 148 -3.79 -7.17 -9.23
C ARG A 148 -3.11 -7.62 -7.94
N ALA A 149 -1.99 -8.32 -8.03
CA ALA A 149 -1.22 -8.74 -6.85
C ALA A 149 -0.74 -7.51 -6.04
N ALA A 150 -0.25 -6.48 -6.71
CA ALA A 150 0.18 -5.24 -6.08
C ALA A 150 -0.97 -4.52 -5.36
N LEU A 151 -2.17 -4.45 -5.93
CA LEU A 151 -3.34 -3.86 -5.27
C LEU A 151 -3.86 -4.69 -4.09
N LEU A 152 -3.85 -6.02 -4.20
CA LEU A 152 -4.17 -6.90 -3.07
C LEU A 152 -3.21 -6.66 -1.89
N ALA A 153 -1.92 -6.48 -2.16
CA ALA A 153 -0.97 -6.07 -1.15
C ALA A 153 -1.27 -4.64 -0.65
N TYR A 154 -1.30 -3.63 -1.51
CA TYR A 154 -1.47 -2.22 -1.12
C TYR A 154 -2.70 -2.00 -0.22
N TRP A 155 -3.85 -2.55 -0.60
CA TRP A 155 -5.12 -2.42 0.13
C TRP A 155 -5.32 -3.45 1.25
N ASN A 156 -4.29 -4.21 1.63
CA ASN A 156 -4.36 -5.27 2.64
C ASN A 156 -5.48 -6.31 2.38
N THR A 157 -5.66 -6.65 1.10
CA THR A 157 -6.66 -7.61 0.62
C THR A 157 -8.05 -7.29 1.15
N ARG A 158 -8.40 -6.00 1.16
CA ARG A 158 -9.68 -5.51 1.65
C ARG A 158 -10.22 -4.42 0.75
N CYS A 159 -11.49 -4.52 0.36
CA CYS A 159 -12.16 -3.40 -0.28
C CYS A 159 -12.32 -2.25 0.73
N PRO A 160 -11.83 -1.03 0.43
CA PRO A 160 -11.90 0.09 1.37
C PRO A 160 -13.33 0.62 1.57
N LEU A 161 -14.26 0.27 0.68
CA LEU A 161 -15.64 0.75 0.70
C LEU A 161 -16.59 -0.20 1.44
N THR A 162 -16.39 -1.51 1.28
CA THR A 162 -17.30 -2.54 1.82
C THR A 162 -16.67 -3.37 2.94
N GLY A 163 -15.35 -3.37 3.05
CA GLY A 163 -14.62 -4.20 4.01
C GLY A 163 -14.48 -5.67 3.61
N ILE A 164 -15.03 -6.09 2.45
CA ILE A 164 -14.90 -7.46 1.90
C ILE A 164 -13.42 -7.84 1.75
N MET A 165 -13.07 -9.09 2.07
CA MET A 165 -11.68 -9.56 2.05
C MET A 165 -11.44 -10.77 1.15
N GLU A 166 -12.49 -11.44 0.70
CA GLU A 166 -12.43 -12.63 -0.15
C GLU A 166 -11.90 -12.24 -1.54
N PRO A 167 -10.68 -12.63 -1.94
CA PRO A 167 -10.06 -12.18 -3.18
C PRO A 167 -10.90 -12.44 -4.43
N GLU A 168 -11.71 -13.50 -4.42
CA GLU A 168 -12.65 -13.89 -5.49
C GLU A 168 -13.73 -12.83 -5.73
N LEU A 169 -14.09 -12.07 -4.69
CA LEU A 169 -15.05 -10.97 -4.75
C LEU A 169 -14.39 -9.61 -5.00
N LEU A 170 -13.06 -9.55 -5.00
CA LEU A 170 -12.28 -8.33 -5.19
C LEU A 170 -11.79 -8.18 -6.64
N ARG A 171 -11.79 -6.94 -7.13
CA ARG A 171 -11.37 -6.54 -8.47
C ARG A 171 -10.33 -5.43 -8.37
N ALA A 172 -9.31 -5.54 -9.21
CA ALA A 172 -8.24 -4.57 -9.36
C ALA A 172 -8.69 -3.55 -10.42
N SER A 173 -9.32 -2.47 -9.97
CA SER A 173 -9.96 -1.48 -10.83
C SER A 173 -8.97 -0.37 -11.15
N HIS A 174 -8.71 -0.10 -12.43
CA HIS A 174 -7.90 1.04 -12.85
C HIS A 174 -8.72 2.34 -12.76
N ILE A 175 -8.11 3.41 -12.24
CA ILE A 175 -8.73 4.74 -12.25
C ILE A 175 -8.64 5.34 -13.66
N VAL A 176 -7.44 5.34 -14.24
CA VAL A 176 -7.21 5.60 -15.67
C VAL A 176 -7.09 4.23 -16.36
N PRO A 177 -8.04 3.85 -17.24
CA PRO A 177 -8.06 2.52 -17.85
C PRO A 177 -6.75 2.16 -18.53
N TRP A 178 -6.40 0.87 -18.51
CA TRP A 178 -5.16 0.33 -19.08
C TRP A 178 -4.84 0.84 -20.50
N ALA A 179 -5.87 0.91 -21.37
CA ALA A 179 -5.76 1.34 -22.75
C ALA A 179 -5.53 2.86 -22.91
N ARG A 180 -5.80 3.64 -21.86
CA ARG A 180 -5.60 5.10 -21.81
C ARG A 180 -4.31 5.50 -21.09
N CYS A 181 -3.65 4.56 -20.41
CA CYS A 181 -2.35 4.78 -19.80
C CYS A 181 -1.26 4.99 -20.86
N THR A 182 -0.35 5.90 -20.58
CA THR A 182 0.73 6.33 -21.50
C THR A 182 2.03 5.52 -21.34
N SER A 183 2.16 4.75 -20.27
CA SER A 183 3.35 3.94 -19.96
C SER A 183 3.00 2.71 -19.12
N ASP A 184 3.90 1.71 -19.11
CA ASP A 184 3.76 0.55 -18.23
C ASP A 184 3.92 0.93 -16.75
N ALA A 185 4.75 1.94 -16.46
CA ALA A 185 4.86 2.53 -15.13
C ALA A 185 3.50 3.04 -14.64
N GLU A 186 2.68 3.66 -15.49
CA GLU A 186 1.32 4.11 -15.13
C GLU A 186 0.33 2.94 -14.99
N ARG A 187 0.44 1.91 -15.84
CA ARG A 187 -0.42 0.71 -15.81
C ARG A 187 -0.24 -0.10 -14.54
N LEU A 188 0.99 -0.14 -14.02
CA LEU A 188 1.39 -0.91 -12.84
C LEU A 188 1.43 -0.05 -11.56
N ASN A 189 1.09 1.23 -11.65
CA ASN A 189 1.10 2.13 -10.50
C ASN A 189 -0.11 1.85 -9.59
N VAL A 190 0.11 1.41 -8.35
CA VAL A 190 -0.97 1.19 -7.37
C VAL A 190 -1.79 2.44 -7.07
N HIS A 191 -1.23 3.65 -7.23
CA HIS A 191 -1.99 4.90 -7.10
C HIS A 191 -2.94 5.15 -8.28
N ASN A 192 -2.83 4.39 -9.37
CA ASN A 192 -3.80 4.31 -10.47
C ASN A 192 -4.83 3.19 -10.25
N GLY A 193 -4.93 2.64 -9.05
CA GLY A 193 -5.74 1.45 -8.79
C GLY A 193 -6.53 1.48 -7.49
N LEU A 194 -7.74 0.94 -7.56
CA LEU A 194 -8.60 0.69 -6.41
C LEU A 194 -8.87 -0.81 -6.31
N LEU A 195 -8.80 -1.37 -5.09
CA LEU A 195 -9.26 -2.72 -4.83
C LEU A 195 -10.74 -2.68 -4.42
N LEU A 196 -11.64 -2.95 -5.36
CA LEU A 196 -13.08 -2.81 -5.16
C LEU A 196 -13.77 -4.18 -5.09
N SER A 197 -14.88 -4.28 -4.36
CA SER A 197 -15.78 -5.43 -4.52
C SER A 197 -16.40 -5.41 -5.91
N ALA A 198 -16.74 -6.57 -6.47
CA ALA A 198 -17.23 -6.70 -7.86
C ALA A 198 -18.36 -5.72 -8.26
N LEU A 199 -19.33 -5.46 -7.37
CA LEU A 199 -20.41 -4.51 -7.66
C LEU A 199 -19.91 -3.05 -7.73
N TRP A 200 -19.03 -2.67 -6.80
CA TRP A 200 -18.40 -1.34 -6.77
C TRP A 200 -17.47 -1.13 -7.97
N ASP A 201 -16.71 -2.15 -8.34
CA ASP A 201 -15.87 -2.15 -9.54
C ASP A 201 -16.69 -1.91 -10.80
N SER A 202 -17.76 -2.69 -11.01
CA SER A 202 -18.63 -2.54 -12.17
C SER A 202 -19.29 -1.16 -12.24
N ALA A 203 -19.74 -0.61 -11.10
CA ALA A 203 -20.31 0.72 -11.04
C ALA A 203 -19.28 1.81 -11.34
N PHE A 204 -18.05 1.66 -10.86
CA PHE A 204 -16.97 2.61 -11.08
C PHE A 204 -16.49 2.61 -12.53
N ASP A 205 -16.16 1.43 -13.08
CA ASP A 205 -15.68 1.26 -14.46
C ASP A 205 -16.72 1.69 -15.51
N SER A 206 -18.01 1.52 -15.19
CA SER A 206 -19.11 1.99 -16.05
C SER A 206 -19.43 3.49 -15.90
N GLY A 207 -18.70 4.21 -15.05
CA GLY A 207 -18.91 5.64 -14.78
C GLY A 207 -20.17 5.97 -13.98
N LEU A 208 -20.84 4.98 -13.38
CA LEU A 208 -22.03 5.19 -12.55
C LEU A 208 -21.68 5.74 -11.16
N VAL A 209 -20.45 5.53 -10.70
CA VAL A 209 -19.89 6.17 -9.50
C VAL A 209 -18.48 6.68 -9.78
N THR A 210 -18.08 7.71 -9.04
CA THR A 210 -16.70 8.19 -8.97
C THR A 210 -16.43 8.74 -7.57
N PHE A 211 -15.30 9.39 -7.33
CA PHE A 211 -14.95 9.94 -6.02
C PHE A 211 -14.52 11.39 -6.13
N GLY A 212 -14.97 12.23 -5.18
CA GLY A 212 -14.43 13.57 -4.97
C GLY A 212 -12.99 13.52 -4.45
N ASP A 213 -12.28 14.64 -4.47
CA ASP A 213 -10.90 14.72 -3.96
C ASP A 213 -10.81 14.48 -2.44
N ASP A 214 -11.93 14.66 -1.74
CA ASP A 214 -12.12 14.34 -0.32
C ASP A 214 -12.51 12.87 -0.06
N GLY A 215 -12.55 12.05 -1.11
CA GLY A 215 -12.86 10.63 -1.05
C GLY A 215 -14.34 10.28 -0.97
N VAL A 216 -15.24 11.27 -1.00
CA VAL A 216 -16.69 11.01 -0.95
C VAL A 216 -17.15 10.41 -2.29
N PRO A 217 -17.92 9.29 -2.29
CA PRO A 217 -18.52 8.77 -3.51
C PRO A 217 -19.46 9.79 -4.15
N ILE A 218 -19.31 10.00 -5.45
CA ILE A 218 -20.19 10.83 -6.28
C ILE A 218 -20.98 9.86 -7.17
N VAL A 219 -22.31 9.99 -7.14
CA VAL A 219 -23.23 9.07 -7.80
C VAL A 219 -23.79 9.68 -9.07
N SER A 220 -23.70 8.95 -10.17
CA SER A 220 -24.34 9.33 -11.42
C SER A 220 -25.86 9.38 -11.26
N PRO A 221 -26.57 10.37 -11.82
CA PRO A 221 -28.03 10.36 -11.87
C PRO A 221 -28.59 9.19 -12.70
N ARG A 222 -27.75 8.45 -13.44
CA ARG A 222 -28.12 7.25 -14.19
C ARG A 222 -28.13 5.98 -13.33
N LEU A 223 -27.63 6.04 -12.09
CA LEU A 223 -27.66 4.91 -11.19
C LEU A 223 -29.07 4.76 -10.58
N GLY A 224 -29.74 3.65 -10.89
CA GLY A 224 -31.05 3.33 -10.34
C GLY A 224 -31.04 3.15 -8.82
N ALA A 225 -32.21 3.31 -8.19
CA ALA A 225 -32.35 3.28 -6.74
C ALA A 225 -31.96 1.92 -6.13
N GLU A 226 -32.28 0.82 -6.80
CA GLU A 226 -31.94 -0.54 -6.36
C GLU A 226 -30.44 -0.77 -6.37
N ALA A 227 -29.74 -0.29 -7.40
CA ALA A 227 -28.29 -0.40 -7.49
C ALA A 227 -27.59 0.50 -6.45
N ALA A 228 -28.09 1.72 -6.23
CA ALA A 228 -27.61 2.60 -5.18
C ALA A 228 -27.78 2.00 -3.77
N ALA A 229 -28.92 1.34 -3.53
CA ALA A 229 -29.18 0.62 -2.28
C ALA A 229 -28.23 -0.58 -2.12
N ALA A 230 -28.01 -1.37 -3.18
CA ALA A 230 -27.10 -2.52 -3.16
C ALA A 230 -25.63 -2.12 -2.94
N LEU A 231 -25.21 -0.98 -3.47
CA LEU A 231 -23.90 -0.38 -3.20
C LEU A 231 -23.79 0.20 -1.78
N ASN A 232 -24.91 0.38 -1.08
CA ASN A 232 -25.01 0.93 0.26
C ASN A 232 -24.33 2.32 0.38
N ILE A 233 -24.51 3.16 -0.64
CA ILE A 233 -23.78 4.43 -0.83
C ILE A 233 -23.88 5.34 0.40
N ALA A 234 -25.07 5.41 1.02
CA ALA A 234 -25.32 6.27 2.16
C ALA A 234 -24.47 5.94 3.40
N ARG A 235 -23.92 4.72 3.48
CA ARG A 235 -23.10 4.26 4.61
C ARG A 235 -21.65 3.96 4.21
N THR A 236 -21.27 4.25 2.97
CA THR A 236 -19.92 3.99 2.46
C THR A 236 -18.93 4.94 3.14
N PRO A 237 -17.80 4.43 3.66
CA PRO A 237 -16.74 5.28 4.18
C PRO A 237 -16.12 6.14 3.08
N ARG A 238 -15.49 7.24 3.46
CA ARG A 238 -14.70 8.04 2.52
C ARG A 238 -13.48 7.23 2.08
N LEU A 239 -13.25 7.19 0.78
CA LEU A 239 -12.06 6.58 0.20
C LEU A 239 -10.84 7.43 0.55
N ARG A 240 -9.83 6.85 1.18
CA ARG A 240 -8.58 7.57 1.44
C ARG A 240 -7.77 7.69 0.15
N LEU A 241 -8.04 8.75 -0.62
CA LEU A 241 -7.28 9.08 -1.82
C LEU A 241 -5.98 9.78 -1.43
N ARG A 242 -4.86 9.26 -1.93
CA ARG A 242 -3.55 9.90 -1.85
C ARG A 242 -3.43 11.01 -2.88
N VAL A 243 -2.49 11.93 -2.68
CA VAL A 243 -2.24 13.03 -3.61
C VAL A 243 -1.89 12.48 -5.00
N GLU A 244 -1.13 11.40 -5.04
CA GLU A 244 -0.74 10.65 -6.24
C GLU A 244 -1.93 10.07 -7.00
N SER A 245 -3.05 9.79 -6.32
CA SER A 245 -4.28 9.27 -6.93
C SER A 245 -5.25 10.37 -7.34
N GLN A 246 -5.15 11.59 -6.79
CA GLN A 246 -6.14 12.65 -7.00
C GLN A 246 -6.21 13.11 -8.46
N GLU A 247 -5.07 13.29 -9.13
CA GLU A 247 -5.06 13.70 -10.54
C GLU A 247 -5.71 12.64 -11.45
N ARG A 248 -5.44 11.35 -11.16
CA ARG A 248 -6.07 10.23 -11.86
C ARG A 248 -7.57 10.17 -11.60
N MET A 249 -8.00 10.40 -10.36
CA MET A 249 -9.42 10.44 -10.03
C MET A 249 -10.11 11.61 -10.72
N ARG A 250 -9.45 12.78 -10.81
CA ARG A 250 -9.92 13.90 -11.61
C ARG A 250 -10.05 13.52 -13.09
N TRP A 251 -9.08 12.79 -13.65
CA TRP A 251 -9.19 12.26 -15.01
C TRP A 251 -10.42 11.36 -15.17
N HIS A 252 -10.67 10.44 -14.24
CA HIS A 252 -11.85 9.57 -14.26
C HIS A 252 -13.16 10.38 -14.25
N ARG A 253 -13.25 11.41 -13.39
CA ARG A 253 -14.42 12.31 -13.34
C ARG A 253 -14.69 13.05 -14.65
N LEU A 254 -13.64 13.33 -15.43
CA LEU A 254 -13.75 14.08 -16.70
C LEU A 254 -13.99 13.19 -17.92
N ASN A 255 -13.60 11.92 -17.87
CA ASN A 255 -13.55 11.04 -19.05
C ASN A 255 -14.44 9.81 -18.98
N ILE A 256 -14.79 9.34 -17.78
CA ILE A 256 -15.54 8.09 -17.57
C ILE A 256 -16.87 8.36 -16.85
N TYR A 257 -16.85 9.20 -15.81
CA TYR A 257 -18.04 9.47 -15.00
C TYR A 257 -19.20 10.03 -15.83
N LEU A 258 -20.38 9.43 -15.64
CA LEU A 258 -21.60 9.81 -16.33
C LEU A 258 -22.35 10.85 -15.47
N SER A 259 -22.08 12.12 -15.71
CA SER A 259 -22.79 13.23 -15.06
C SER A 259 -24.26 13.32 -15.45
#